data_AF-A0A9L0JF33-F1
#
_entry.id   AF-A0A9L0JF33-F1
#
_cell.length_a   1.000
_cell.length_b   1.000
_cell.length_c   1.000
_cell.angle_alpha   90.00
_cell.angle_beta   90.00
_cell.angle_gamma   90.00
#
_symmetry.space_group_name_H-M   'P 1'
#
loop_
_entity.id
_entity.type
_entity.pdbx_description
1 polymer ?
#
loop_
_entity_poly.entity_id
_entity_poly.type
_entity_poly.pdbx_seq_one_letter_code
_entity_poly.pdbx_strand_id
1 'polypeptide(L)'
;MSTAALITLVRSGGNQVRRRVLLGSRLLQDDRRLTLTCHGSTSEPRCSRFDPDGSGCPATWDNFGIWDNRIDEPILLPPSIKYGKPIPQISLANVGCASHIGKRKENEDRFGFARLTDEVLYFAVYDGHGGPAAADFCHTHMEKCIKNICFNNSPGDSIDQNLQHLIWDHFKDLLPKEKNLQTVLTLAFLEIDKAFARHARLSADATLLTSGTTATVALLRDGIELVVASVGDSRAILCRKGKPMKLTTDHTPERKDEKERIKKCGGFIAWNSVGQPHVNGRLAMTRSLGDLDLKTSGVIAEPETKRINLHHADDSFLVLTTDGINFMVNSQEICDFVNQCHDPNEAAHAVTEQAIQYGTEDNSTAVVVPFGAWGKYKNSEINFSFSRSFASSGRWA
;
A
#
# COMPACT_ATOMS: atom_id res chain seq x y z
N MET A 1 -44.43 9.68 -38.03
CA MET A 1 -44.63 8.69 -39.09
C MET A 1 -43.36 7.87 -39.16
N SER A 2 -43.34 6.67 -38.55
CA SER A 2 -43.50 5.34 -39.19
C SER A 2 -42.42 5.10 -40.25
N THR A 3 -41.55 4.09 -40.19
CA THR A 3 -41.81 2.63 -40.38
C THR A 3 -40.46 1.90 -40.14
N ALA A 4 -40.27 0.94 -39.23
CA ALA A 4 -40.58 -0.52 -39.28
C ALA A 4 -40.49 -1.25 -40.64
N ALA A 5 -39.55 -2.19 -40.77
CA ALA A 5 -39.66 -3.53 -41.43
C ALA A 5 -38.29 -4.27 -41.31
N LEU A 6 -38.11 -5.39 -40.56
CA LEU A 6 -38.53 -6.79 -40.74
C LEU A 6 -37.84 -7.53 -41.92
N ILE A 7 -37.08 -8.61 -41.64
CA ILE A 7 -37.26 -9.98 -42.18
C ILE A 7 -36.14 -10.94 -41.72
N THR A 8 -36.61 -12.10 -41.27
CA THR A 8 -35.95 -13.34 -40.79
C THR A 8 -35.61 -14.29 -41.95
N LEU A 9 -34.56 -15.13 -41.88
CA LEU A 9 -34.66 -16.57 -42.25
C LEU A 9 -33.38 -17.42 -41.94
N VAL A 10 -33.55 -18.37 -41.02
CA VAL A 10 -33.17 -19.81 -41.00
C VAL A 10 -32.06 -20.34 -41.93
N ARG A 11 -31.07 -21.06 -41.36
CA ARG A 11 -30.73 -22.45 -41.78
C ARG A 11 -29.89 -23.24 -40.77
N SER A 12 -30.36 -24.45 -40.52
CA SER A 12 -29.82 -25.57 -39.76
C SER A 12 -28.60 -26.23 -40.40
N GLY A 13 -27.73 -26.83 -39.58
CA GLY A 13 -26.73 -27.82 -40.03
C GLY A 13 -26.05 -28.50 -38.84
N GLY A 14 -26.57 -29.65 -38.43
CA GLY A 14 -25.93 -30.51 -37.44
C GLY A 14 -24.85 -31.40 -38.05
N ASN A 15 -23.95 -31.92 -37.22
CA ASN A 15 -23.27 -33.17 -37.50
C ASN A 15 -23.00 -33.96 -36.22
N GLN A 16 -23.40 -35.24 -36.27
CA GLN A 16 -23.25 -36.23 -35.22
C GLN A 16 -21.81 -36.73 -35.11
N VAL A 17 -21.40 -37.12 -33.90
CA VAL A 17 -20.51 -38.28 -33.71
C VAL A 17 -21.08 -39.16 -32.59
N ARG A 18 -21.57 -40.34 -32.98
CA ARG A 18 -21.90 -41.47 -32.11
C ARG A 18 -20.61 -42.16 -31.63
N ARG A 19 -20.55 -42.57 -30.37
CA ARG A 19 -20.02 -43.89 -29.98
C ARG A 19 -20.76 -44.40 -28.74
N ARG A 20 -21.21 -45.66 -28.83
CA ARG A 20 -22.06 -46.40 -27.89
C ARG A 20 -21.37 -47.74 -27.66
N VAL A 21 -21.06 -48.11 -26.41
CA VAL A 21 -20.82 -49.49 -25.94
C VAL A 21 -21.23 -49.49 -24.46
N LEU A 22 -22.47 -49.83 -24.12
CA LEU A 22 -22.99 -51.16 -23.72
C LEU A 22 -22.43 -51.70 -22.39
N LEU A 23 -23.29 -51.57 -21.37
CA LEU A 23 -23.29 -52.30 -20.10
C LEU A 23 -23.57 -53.79 -20.33
N GLY A 24 -22.89 -54.65 -19.57
CA GLY A 24 -23.25 -56.04 -19.35
C GLY A 24 -23.22 -56.34 -17.85
N SER A 25 -24.36 -56.78 -17.31
CA SER A 25 -24.54 -57.28 -15.95
C SER A 25 -24.64 -58.80 -15.95
N ARG A 26 -24.09 -59.48 -14.92
CA ARG A 26 -24.60 -60.73 -14.29
C ARG A 26 -23.66 -61.28 -13.20
N LEU A 27 -24.10 -61.11 -11.95
CA LEU A 27 -24.38 -62.10 -10.89
C LEU A 27 -23.58 -63.43 -10.69
N LEU A 28 -23.47 -63.77 -9.39
CA LEU A 28 -23.13 -65.04 -8.69
C LEU A 28 -21.62 -65.35 -8.50
N GLN A 29 -21.14 -66.06 -7.46
CA GLN A 29 -21.46 -66.30 -6.04
C GLN A 29 -20.24 -67.11 -5.49
N ASP A 30 -20.02 -67.08 -4.18
CA ASP A 30 -19.25 -68.04 -3.34
C ASP A 30 -17.70 -68.10 -3.31
N ASP A 31 -17.20 -67.69 -2.13
CA ASP A 31 -16.36 -68.42 -1.17
C ASP A 31 -15.16 -69.29 -1.62
N ARG A 32 -13.96 -68.90 -1.13
CA ARG A 32 -13.13 -69.75 -0.24
C ARG A 32 -11.90 -69.02 0.30
N ARG A 33 -11.71 -69.14 1.63
CA ARG A 33 -10.51 -68.80 2.41
C ARG A 33 -9.24 -69.46 1.85
N LEU A 34 -8.11 -68.75 1.90
CA LEU A 34 -6.79 -69.31 2.23
C LEU A 34 -5.94 -68.24 2.94
N THR A 35 -5.63 -68.51 4.20
CA THR A 35 -4.60 -67.86 5.02
C THR A 35 -3.20 -68.25 4.57
N LEU A 36 -2.28 -67.30 4.49
CA LEU A 36 -0.84 -67.57 4.45
C LEU A 36 -0.09 -66.48 5.23
N THR A 37 0.37 -66.88 6.41
CA THR A 37 1.36 -66.17 7.22
C THR A 37 2.76 -66.60 6.79
N CYS A 38 3.64 -65.65 6.48
CA CYS A 38 5.09 -65.88 6.51
C CYS A 38 5.82 -64.65 7.08
N HIS A 39 6.74 -64.94 7.99
CA HIS A 39 7.60 -64.00 8.70
C HIS A 39 8.68 -63.36 7.82
N GLY A 40 9.02 -62.11 8.19
CA GLY A 40 10.40 -61.69 8.43
C GLY A 40 11.32 -61.51 7.23
N SER A 41 11.49 -60.26 6.80
CA SER A 41 12.77 -59.80 6.26
C SER A 41 13.02 -58.37 6.72
N THR A 42 14.09 -58.22 7.50
CA THR A 42 14.74 -56.97 7.87
C THR A 42 15.01 -56.10 6.63
N SER A 43 14.46 -54.89 6.59
CA SER A 43 14.92 -53.83 5.71
C SER A 43 15.11 -52.56 6.53
N GLU A 44 16.35 -52.11 6.60
CA GLU A 44 16.79 -50.83 7.16
C GLU A 44 15.90 -49.67 6.68
N PRO A 45 15.65 -48.64 7.51
CA PRO A 45 14.95 -47.47 7.04
C PRO A 45 15.85 -46.72 6.06
N ARG A 46 15.48 -46.70 4.77
CA ARG A 46 16.01 -45.73 3.83
C ARG A 46 15.58 -44.35 4.31
N CYS A 47 16.52 -43.64 4.92
CA CYS A 47 16.41 -42.22 5.19
C CYS A 47 16.28 -41.49 3.85
N SER A 48 15.05 -41.15 3.45
CA SER A 48 14.81 -40.19 2.37
C SER A 48 15.33 -38.84 2.83
N ARG A 49 16.26 -38.29 2.06
CA ARG A 49 17.04 -37.06 2.31
C ARG A 49 16.22 -35.75 2.43
N PHE A 50 14.90 -35.81 2.59
CA PHE A 50 13.97 -34.68 2.49
C PHE A 50 12.87 -34.74 3.56
N ASP A 51 13.24 -34.96 4.81
CA ASP A 51 12.33 -34.86 5.98
C ASP A 51 13.09 -34.13 7.11
N PRO A 52 13.08 -32.79 7.15
CA PRO A 52 13.84 -32.03 8.17
C PRO A 52 13.24 -32.15 9.58
N ASP A 53 11.97 -32.55 9.68
CA ASP A 53 11.16 -32.54 10.90
C ASP A 53 10.52 -33.91 11.24
N GLY A 54 10.79 -34.95 10.44
CA GLY A 54 10.50 -36.34 10.77
C GLY A 54 9.01 -36.67 10.95
N SER A 55 8.13 -35.84 10.40
CA SER A 55 6.67 -35.96 10.56
C SER A 55 6.04 -37.02 9.64
N GLY A 56 6.79 -37.52 8.64
CA GLY A 56 6.29 -38.51 7.69
C GLY A 56 5.22 -37.96 6.74
N CYS A 57 4.96 -36.66 6.78
CA CYS A 57 4.19 -35.95 5.77
C CYS A 57 5.13 -35.62 4.62
N PRO A 58 4.83 -36.02 3.36
CA PRO A 58 5.63 -35.59 2.22
C PRO A 58 5.73 -34.07 2.25
N ALA A 59 6.94 -33.51 2.12
CA ALA A 59 7.10 -32.08 1.90
C ALA A 59 6.19 -31.67 0.74
N THR A 60 5.05 -31.06 1.04
CA THR A 60 4.16 -30.59 -0.01
C THR A 60 4.90 -29.51 -0.76
N TRP A 61 4.67 -29.48 -2.07
CA TRP A 61 5.26 -28.53 -2.99
C TRP A 61 5.06 -27.05 -2.57
N ASP A 62 4.17 -26.80 -1.60
CA ASP A 62 3.95 -25.52 -0.90
C ASP A 62 5.18 -25.04 -0.09
N ASN A 63 6.02 -25.94 0.43
CA ASN A 63 7.24 -25.58 1.17
C ASN A 63 8.33 -24.96 0.28
N PHE A 64 8.20 -25.09 -1.04
CA PHE A 64 9.05 -24.40 -2.02
C PHE A 64 8.46 -23.06 -2.48
N GLY A 65 7.38 -22.59 -1.86
CA GLY A 65 6.74 -21.34 -2.25
C GLY A 65 6.09 -21.43 -3.62
N ILE A 66 5.43 -22.56 -3.93
CA ILE A 66 4.45 -22.56 -5.01
C ILE A 66 3.31 -21.69 -4.55
N TRP A 67 3.42 -20.46 -5.01
CA TRP A 67 2.43 -19.45 -4.86
C TRP A 67 1.09 -19.98 -5.39
N ASP A 68 0.05 -19.91 -4.56
CA ASP A 68 -1.32 -20.00 -5.04
C ASP A 68 -1.63 -18.69 -5.79
N ASN A 69 -1.11 -18.61 -7.02
CA ASN A 69 -0.88 -17.36 -7.73
C ASN A 69 -2.12 -16.88 -8.46
N ARG A 70 -2.75 -15.83 -7.95
CA ARG A 70 -3.46 -14.86 -8.80
C ARG A 70 -2.50 -13.89 -9.50
N ILE A 71 -1.18 -14.00 -9.25
CA ILE A 71 -0.15 -13.07 -9.74
C ILE A 71 1.00 -13.89 -10.37
N ASP A 72 0.92 -14.15 -11.67
CA ASP A 72 1.98 -14.83 -12.43
C ASP A 72 3.12 -13.85 -12.80
N GLU A 73 3.89 -13.41 -11.80
CA GLU A 73 5.01 -12.48 -12.02
C GLU A 73 6.37 -13.21 -12.10
N PRO A 74 7.27 -12.78 -13.00
CA PRO A 74 8.59 -13.39 -13.14
C PRO A 74 9.47 -13.14 -11.91
N ILE A 75 10.46 -13.99 -11.68
CA ILE A 75 11.42 -13.83 -10.58
C ILE A 75 12.51 -12.81 -10.96
N LEU A 76 12.81 -11.88 -10.05
CA LEU A 76 13.93 -10.96 -10.18
C LEU A 76 15.25 -11.70 -9.93
N LEU A 77 15.91 -12.14 -11.01
CA LEU A 77 17.13 -12.97 -10.90
C LEU A 77 18.28 -12.30 -10.13
N PRO A 78 18.72 -11.04 -10.43
CA PRO A 78 19.87 -10.47 -9.72
C PRO A 78 19.61 -10.31 -8.21
N PRO A 79 18.46 -9.77 -7.75
CA PRO A 79 18.08 -9.81 -6.35
C PRO A 79 18.00 -11.23 -5.78
N SER A 80 17.37 -12.17 -6.48
CA SER A 80 17.18 -13.54 -5.97
C SER A 80 18.51 -14.25 -5.72
N ILE A 81 19.49 -14.03 -6.60
CA ILE A 81 20.86 -14.54 -6.43
C ILE A 81 21.54 -13.84 -5.25
N LYS A 82 21.45 -12.51 -5.17
CA LYS A 82 22.04 -11.70 -4.09
C LYS A 82 21.55 -12.11 -2.70
N TYR A 83 20.26 -12.40 -2.55
CA TYR A 83 19.64 -12.74 -1.26
C TYR A 83 19.42 -14.25 -1.04
N GLY A 84 19.74 -15.09 -2.02
CA GLY A 84 19.64 -16.54 -1.93
C GLY A 84 18.21 -17.08 -1.78
N LYS A 85 17.20 -16.32 -2.24
CA LYS A 85 15.77 -16.68 -2.16
C LYS A 85 15.02 -16.18 -3.39
N PRO A 86 13.95 -16.87 -3.85
CA PRO A 86 13.13 -16.37 -4.95
C PRO A 86 12.44 -15.05 -4.56
N ILE A 87 12.70 -14.00 -5.31
CA ILE A 87 12.05 -12.69 -5.15
C ILE A 87 11.18 -12.44 -6.39
N PRO A 88 9.85 -12.37 -6.25
CA PRO A 88 8.97 -12.07 -7.37
C PRO A 88 9.16 -10.61 -7.80
N GLN A 89 9.00 -10.37 -9.10
CA GLN A 89 8.86 -9.02 -9.63
C GLN A 89 7.53 -8.43 -9.15
N ILE A 90 7.59 -7.19 -8.67
CA ILE A 90 6.38 -6.43 -8.35
C ILE A 90 6.03 -5.56 -9.56
N SER A 91 4.93 -5.89 -10.23
CA SER A 91 4.42 -5.12 -11.36
C SER A 91 3.57 -3.95 -10.88
N LEU A 92 3.92 -2.75 -11.35
CA LEU A 92 3.14 -1.53 -11.08
C LEU A 92 1.75 -1.57 -11.72
N ALA A 93 1.55 -2.40 -12.75
CA ALA A 93 0.23 -2.57 -13.38
C ALA A 93 -0.79 -3.24 -12.45
N ASN A 94 -0.31 -3.98 -11.43
CA ASN A 94 -1.16 -4.64 -10.44
C ASN A 94 -1.38 -3.78 -9.20
N VAL A 95 -0.82 -2.57 -9.14
CA VAL A 95 -1.08 -1.65 -8.02
C VAL A 95 -2.49 -1.11 -8.17
N GLY A 96 -3.29 -1.26 -7.13
CA GLY A 96 -4.64 -0.70 -7.06
C GLY A 96 -4.63 0.65 -6.37
N CYS A 97 -5.48 1.57 -6.82
CA CYS A 97 -5.63 2.86 -6.17
C CYS A 97 -7.05 3.39 -6.33
N ALA A 98 -7.54 4.07 -5.30
CA ALA A 98 -8.81 4.78 -5.32
C ALA A 98 -8.67 6.07 -4.53
N SER A 99 -9.29 7.15 -5.00
CA SER A 99 -9.37 8.43 -4.29
C SER A 99 -10.76 9.01 -4.49
N HIS A 100 -11.47 9.22 -3.39
CA HIS A 100 -12.82 9.77 -3.38
C HIS A 100 -12.85 11.10 -2.63
N ILE A 101 -13.58 12.08 -3.18
CA ILE A 101 -13.71 13.41 -2.60
C ILE A 101 -14.54 13.43 -1.30
N GLY A 102 -15.38 12.42 -1.06
CA GLY A 102 -16.29 12.41 0.08
C GLY A 102 -17.35 13.51 -0.01
N LYS A 103 -17.57 14.24 1.09
CA LYS A 103 -18.48 15.41 1.14
C LYS A 103 -17.74 16.75 1.08
N ARG A 104 -16.42 16.73 0.90
CA ARG A 104 -15.62 17.94 0.74
C ARG A 104 -15.97 18.65 -0.57
N LYS A 105 -15.67 19.95 -0.62
CA LYS A 105 -15.84 20.76 -1.83
C LYS A 105 -14.75 20.46 -2.87
N GLU A 106 -13.57 20.09 -2.41
CA GLU A 106 -12.38 19.83 -3.22
C GLU A 106 -11.72 18.53 -2.73
N ASN A 107 -11.02 17.86 -3.65
CA ASN A 107 -10.18 16.72 -3.31
C ASN A 107 -8.72 17.17 -3.27
N GLU A 108 -8.18 17.33 -2.07
CA GLU A 108 -6.81 17.79 -1.81
C GLU A 108 -5.83 16.59 -1.70
N ASP A 109 -6.33 15.35 -1.68
CA ASP A 109 -5.51 14.14 -1.70
C ASP A 109 -4.78 13.96 -3.03
N ARG A 110 -3.52 13.53 -2.96
CA ARG A 110 -2.72 13.04 -4.08
C ARG A 110 -2.08 11.71 -3.73
N PHE A 111 -1.80 10.91 -4.75
CA PHE A 111 -1.05 9.67 -4.60
C PHE A 111 -0.22 9.44 -5.86
N GLY A 112 0.85 8.67 -5.74
CA GLY A 112 1.70 8.35 -6.88
C GLY A 112 2.48 7.07 -6.65
N PHE A 113 2.80 6.37 -7.74
CA PHE A 113 3.67 5.21 -7.71
C PHE A 113 4.44 5.09 -9.02
N ALA A 114 5.71 4.73 -8.92
CA ALA A 114 6.60 4.73 -10.08
C ALA A 114 7.79 3.79 -9.84
N ARG A 115 8.43 3.39 -10.94
CA ARG A 115 9.73 2.74 -10.91
C ARG A 115 10.80 3.84 -10.99
N LEU A 116 11.54 4.05 -9.90
CA LEU A 116 12.58 5.08 -9.87
C LEU A 116 13.86 4.60 -10.58
N THR A 117 14.25 3.36 -10.33
CA THR A 117 15.31 2.62 -11.04
C THR A 117 14.90 1.17 -11.20
N ASP A 118 15.72 0.36 -11.86
CA ASP A 118 15.48 -1.08 -12.00
C ASP A 118 15.36 -1.79 -10.64
N GLU A 119 16.00 -1.27 -9.61
CA GLU A 119 15.98 -1.82 -8.25
C GLU A 119 14.95 -1.17 -7.34
N VAL A 120 14.57 0.10 -7.57
CA VAL A 120 13.78 0.89 -6.60
C VAL A 120 12.40 1.24 -7.14
N LEU A 121 11.36 0.76 -6.45
CA LEU A 121 9.98 1.19 -6.62
C LEU A 121 9.60 2.24 -5.58
N TYR A 122 8.71 3.14 -5.96
CA TYR A 122 8.19 4.24 -5.15
C TYR A 122 6.67 4.18 -5.08
N PHE A 123 6.12 4.45 -3.90
CA PHE A 123 4.70 4.58 -3.63
C PHE A 123 4.49 5.70 -2.63
N ALA A 124 3.49 6.55 -2.83
CA ALA A 124 3.22 7.65 -1.92
C ALA A 124 1.75 8.05 -1.89
N VAL A 125 1.33 8.59 -0.74
CA VAL A 125 0.09 9.35 -0.55
C VAL A 125 0.42 10.68 0.14
N TYR A 126 -0.30 11.73 -0.26
CA TYR A 126 -0.19 13.09 0.23
C TYR A 126 -1.60 13.60 0.50
N ASP A 127 -1.90 13.88 1.76
CA ASP A 127 -3.18 14.41 2.21
C ASP A 127 -3.02 15.92 2.34
N GLY A 128 -3.64 16.69 1.45
CA GLY A 128 -3.46 18.13 1.36
C GLY A 128 -4.43 18.88 2.27
N HIS A 129 -4.00 20.03 2.79
CA HIS A 129 -4.87 20.92 3.55
C HIS A 129 -4.52 22.39 3.31
N GLY A 130 -5.54 23.26 3.42
CA GLY A 130 -5.36 24.70 3.20
C GLY A 130 -5.06 25.04 1.74
N GLY A 131 -5.62 24.27 0.80
CA GLY A 131 -5.33 24.31 -0.63
C GLY A 131 -4.45 23.12 -1.04
N PRO A 132 -4.63 22.58 -2.27
CA PRO A 132 -3.91 21.39 -2.73
C PRO A 132 -2.44 21.65 -3.09
N ALA A 133 -1.98 22.91 -3.05
CA ALA A 133 -0.70 23.33 -3.61
C ALA A 133 0.51 22.56 -3.03
N ALA A 134 0.54 22.32 -1.71
CA ALA A 134 1.61 21.55 -1.09
C ALA A 134 1.59 20.06 -1.53
N ALA A 135 0.40 19.46 -1.59
CA ALA A 135 0.23 18.07 -2.05
C ALA A 135 0.59 17.91 -3.54
N ASP A 136 0.15 18.85 -4.39
CA ASP A 136 0.49 18.91 -5.82
C ASP A 136 2.00 19.07 -6.03
N PHE A 137 2.65 19.94 -5.26
CA PHE A 137 4.09 20.14 -5.33
C PHE A 137 4.85 18.88 -4.93
N CYS A 138 4.41 18.19 -3.87
CA CYS A 138 5.02 16.94 -3.42
C CYS A 138 4.84 15.83 -4.47
N HIS A 139 3.62 15.65 -4.98
CA HIS A 139 3.31 14.69 -6.04
C HIS A 139 4.19 14.93 -7.29
N THR A 140 4.40 16.19 -7.68
CA THR A 140 5.15 16.55 -8.88
C THR A 140 6.67 16.38 -8.73
N HIS A 141 7.22 16.60 -7.52
CA HIS A 141 8.66 16.76 -7.34
C HIS A 141 9.33 15.71 -6.45
N MET A 142 8.60 14.94 -5.65
CA MET A 142 9.19 13.97 -4.71
C MET A 142 10.00 12.90 -5.43
N GLU A 143 9.49 12.30 -6.51
CA GLU A 143 10.21 11.28 -7.28
C GLU A 143 11.56 11.80 -7.78
N LYS A 144 11.56 13.02 -8.31
CA LYS A 144 12.76 13.67 -8.85
C LYS A 144 13.76 13.99 -7.75
N CYS A 145 13.28 14.45 -6.59
CA CYS A 145 14.09 14.71 -5.40
C CYS A 145 14.79 13.43 -4.94
N ILE A 146 14.04 12.33 -4.78
CA ILE A 146 14.58 11.03 -4.37
C ILE A 146 15.60 10.50 -5.40
N LYS A 147 15.27 10.56 -6.71
CA LYS A 147 16.19 10.13 -7.78
C LYS A 147 17.52 10.88 -7.73
N ASN A 148 17.49 12.19 -7.51
CA ASN A 148 18.71 13.00 -7.42
C ASN A 148 19.57 12.57 -6.22
N ILE A 149 18.97 12.41 -5.05
CA ILE A 149 19.68 12.04 -3.81
C ILE A 149 20.29 10.64 -3.91
N CYS A 150 19.57 9.69 -4.50
CA CYS A 150 20.05 8.32 -4.66
C CYS A 150 21.14 8.18 -5.74
N PHE A 151 21.01 8.88 -6.87
CA PHE A 151 21.69 8.47 -8.10
C PHE A 151 22.61 9.52 -8.74
N ASN A 152 22.58 10.80 -8.33
CA ASN A 152 23.33 11.90 -8.97
C ASN A 152 23.31 11.82 -10.50
N ASN A 153 22.12 11.82 -11.11
CA ASN A 153 22.03 11.85 -12.56
C ASN A 153 22.45 13.22 -13.08
N SER A 154 23.44 13.23 -13.99
CA SER A 154 23.74 14.39 -14.83
C SER A 154 22.47 14.81 -15.59
N PRO A 155 22.26 16.12 -15.85
CA PRO A 155 21.07 16.61 -16.55
C PRO A 155 21.14 16.21 -18.03
N GLY A 156 20.66 15.02 -18.35
CA GLY A 156 20.68 14.46 -19.70
C GLY A 156 19.31 14.35 -20.37
N ASP A 157 18.21 14.46 -19.63
CA ASP A 157 16.87 14.23 -20.19
C ASP A 157 16.03 15.51 -20.18
N SER A 158 15.88 16.04 -21.39
CA SER A 158 14.95 17.05 -21.91
C SER A 158 13.66 17.29 -21.11
N ILE A 159 13.59 18.34 -20.27
CA ILE A 159 12.31 18.85 -19.71
C ILE A 159 12.40 20.38 -19.43
N ASP A 160 11.39 21.10 -19.96
CA ASP A 160 10.89 22.48 -19.79
C ASP A 160 11.76 23.53 -19.06
N GLN A 161 12.08 24.62 -19.78
CA GLN A 161 13.06 25.64 -19.41
C GLN A 161 12.53 26.71 -18.44
N ASN A 162 11.21 26.82 -18.25
CA ASN A 162 10.65 28.00 -17.59
C ASN A 162 10.56 27.94 -16.05
N LEU A 163 10.73 26.76 -15.42
CA LEU A 163 10.80 26.60 -13.94
C LEU A 163 12.19 26.16 -13.45
N GLN A 164 13.15 26.00 -14.36
CA GLN A 164 14.45 25.37 -14.09
C GLN A 164 15.37 26.23 -13.21
N HIS A 165 15.40 27.55 -13.39
CA HIS A 165 16.39 28.41 -12.70
C HIS A 165 16.11 28.65 -11.21
N LEU A 166 14.85 28.62 -10.76
CA LEU A 166 14.50 28.98 -9.39
C LEU A 166 14.51 27.80 -8.41
N ILE A 167 14.29 26.58 -8.92
CA ILE A 167 14.22 25.36 -8.12
C ILE A 167 15.48 24.50 -8.31
N TRP A 168 16.07 24.47 -9.52
CA TRP A 168 17.02 23.43 -9.92
C TRP A 168 18.51 23.77 -9.76
N ASP A 169 18.89 25.05 -9.77
CA ASP A 169 20.29 25.46 -9.64
C ASP A 169 20.90 25.13 -8.26
N HIS A 170 20.08 24.81 -7.26
CA HIS A 170 20.53 24.40 -5.93
C HIS A 170 20.55 22.88 -5.71
N PHE A 171 19.90 22.08 -6.57
CA PHE A 171 19.96 20.61 -6.45
C PHE A 171 21.30 20.03 -6.91
N LYS A 172 22.12 20.83 -7.63
CA LYS A 172 23.18 20.29 -8.47
C LYS A 172 24.45 19.84 -7.77
N ASP A 173 24.79 20.31 -6.56
CA ASP A 173 26.22 20.25 -6.19
C ASP A 173 26.63 19.67 -4.82
N LEU A 174 25.77 19.14 -3.95
CA LEU A 174 26.26 18.78 -2.59
C LEU A 174 25.71 17.53 -1.89
N LEU A 175 24.84 16.72 -2.51
CA LEU A 175 24.35 15.52 -1.82
C LEU A 175 25.25 14.30 -2.13
N PRO A 176 25.88 13.68 -1.11
CA PRO A 176 26.64 12.47 -1.31
C PRO A 176 25.71 11.36 -1.80
N LYS A 177 26.22 10.45 -2.64
CA LYS A 177 25.50 9.25 -3.07
C LYS A 177 25.14 8.43 -1.84
N GLU A 178 23.91 8.56 -1.37
CA GLU A 178 23.46 7.94 -0.14
C GLU A 178 22.80 6.59 -0.46
N LYS A 179 23.33 5.51 0.12
CA LYS A 179 22.80 4.16 -0.08
C LYS A 179 21.73 3.82 0.95
N ASN A 180 21.71 4.50 2.09
CA ASN A 180 20.70 4.26 3.11
C ASN A 180 19.39 4.95 2.74
N LEU A 181 18.37 4.17 2.37
CA LEU A 181 17.06 4.69 1.97
C LEU A 181 16.36 5.49 3.08
N GLN A 182 16.64 5.22 4.37
CA GLN A 182 16.09 6.03 5.46
C GLN A 182 16.65 7.45 5.40
N THR A 183 17.97 7.58 5.27
CA THR A 183 18.64 8.87 5.13
C THR A 183 18.19 9.59 3.85
N VAL A 184 18.07 8.86 2.74
CA VAL A 184 17.54 9.41 1.47
C VAL A 184 16.17 10.04 1.68
N LEU A 185 15.23 9.32 2.31
CA LEU A 185 13.88 9.83 2.53
C LEU A 185 13.87 11.01 3.49
N THR A 186 14.63 10.97 4.58
CA THR A 186 14.75 12.12 5.49
C THR A 186 15.27 13.36 4.76
N LEU A 187 16.32 13.22 3.94
CA LEU A 187 16.87 14.33 3.14
C LEU A 187 15.87 14.81 2.09
N ALA A 188 15.14 13.91 1.43
CA ALA A 188 14.13 14.25 0.44
C ALA A 188 12.99 15.10 1.03
N PHE A 189 12.47 14.72 2.20
CA PHE A 189 11.42 15.45 2.90
C PHE A 189 11.90 16.85 3.33
N LEU A 190 13.13 16.96 3.85
CA LEU A 190 13.68 18.25 4.25
C LEU A 190 13.96 19.16 3.04
N GLU A 191 14.41 18.61 1.91
CA GLU A 191 14.69 19.42 0.72
C GLU A 191 13.42 19.82 -0.02
N ILE A 192 12.42 18.94 -0.10
CA ILE A 192 11.13 19.29 -0.73
C ILE A 192 10.39 20.35 0.07
N ASP A 193 10.43 20.31 1.41
CA ASP A 193 9.85 21.33 2.28
C ASP A 193 10.53 22.70 2.06
N LYS A 194 11.86 22.72 1.99
CA LYS A 194 12.61 23.95 1.64
C LYS A 194 12.28 24.45 0.24
N ALA A 195 12.15 23.55 -0.74
CA ALA A 195 11.82 23.92 -2.12
C ALA A 195 10.40 24.50 -2.20
N PHE A 196 9.43 23.87 -1.56
CA PHE A 196 8.06 24.38 -1.46
C PHE A 196 8.02 25.72 -0.73
N ALA A 197 8.75 25.87 0.37
CA ALA A 197 8.79 27.13 1.11
C ALA A 197 9.34 28.30 0.27
N ARG A 198 10.35 28.05 -0.58
CA ARG A 198 10.85 29.03 -1.56
C ARG A 198 9.78 29.34 -2.60
N HIS A 199 9.14 28.31 -3.16
CA HIS A 199 8.07 28.47 -4.15
C HIS A 199 6.90 29.31 -3.61
N ALA A 200 6.41 28.98 -2.40
CA ALA A 200 5.33 29.68 -1.73
C ALA A 200 5.65 31.16 -1.47
N ARG A 201 6.89 31.48 -1.06
CA ARG A 201 7.32 32.87 -0.80
C ARG A 201 7.46 33.74 -2.05
N LEU A 202 7.69 33.12 -3.20
CA LEU A 202 7.85 33.80 -4.49
C LEU A 202 6.54 33.89 -5.27
N SER A 203 5.55 33.06 -4.92
CA SER A 203 4.22 33.12 -5.51
C SER A 203 3.49 34.40 -5.08
N ALA A 204 2.67 34.94 -5.97
CA ALA A 204 1.75 36.03 -5.65
C ALA A 204 0.58 35.56 -4.76
N ASP A 205 0.32 34.25 -4.74
CA ASP A 205 -0.75 33.66 -3.96
C ASP A 205 -0.30 33.40 -2.51
N ALA A 206 -0.77 34.24 -1.60
CA ALA A 206 -0.46 34.16 -0.18
C ALA A 206 -1.04 32.92 0.51
N THR A 207 -2.03 32.25 -0.09
CA THR A 207 -2.64 31.03 0.50
C THR A 207 -1.66 29.87 0.59
N LEU A 208 -0.62 29.85 -0.26
CA LEU A 208 0.45 28.84 -0.23
C LEU A 208 1.24 28.87 1.08
N LEU A 209 1.24 29.98 1.83
CA LEU A 209 1.93 30.06 3.12
C LEU A 209 1.26 29.19 4.19
N THR A 210 -0.04 28.94 4.06
CA THR A 210 -0.85 28.12 4.97
C THR A 210 -1.24 26.76 4.40
N SER A 211 -0.92 26.51 3.11
CA SER A 211 -1.07 25.20 2.49
C SER A 211 -0.01 24.25 3.03
N GLY A 212 -0.44 23.04 3.36
CA GLY A 212 0.42 21.97 3.82
C GLY A 212 -0.09 20.62 3.35
N THR A 213 0.72 19.60 3.57
CA THR A 213 0.33 18.24 3.26
C THR A 213 1.03 17.24 4.18
N THR A 214 0.35 16.14 4.46
CA THR A 214 1.02 14.93 4.94
C THR A 214 1.89 14.36 3.82
N ALA A 215 2.80 13.47 4.18
CA ALA A 215 3.44 12.64 3.18
C ALA A 215 3.73 11.28 3.79
N THR A 216 3.26 10.21 3.17
CA THR A 216 3.65 8.85 3.49
C THR A 216 4.24 8.22 2.25
N VAL A 217 5.57 8.03 2.25
CA VAL A 217 6.34 7.56 1.11
C VAL A 217 6.99 6.22 1.44
N ALA A 218 6.82 5.24 0.56
CA ALA A 218 7.43 3.92 0.65
C ALA A 218 8.37 3.68 -0.54
N LEU A 219 9.60 3.26 -0.24
CA LEU A 219 10.58 2.79 -1.22
C LEU A 219 10.80 1.29 -1.05
N LEU A 220 10.68 0.54 -2.14
CA LEU A 220 10.99 -0.89 -2.17
C LEU A 220 12.20 -1.12 -3.06
N ARG A 221 13.33 -1.53 -2.45
CA ARG A 221 14.57 -1.84 -3.15
C ARG A 221 14.78 -3.34 -3.31
N ASP A 222 15.24 -3.73 -4.50
CA ASP A 222 15.51 -5.11 -4.92
C ASP A 222 14.29 -6.04 -4.73
N GLY A 223 13.08 -5.49 -4.67
CA GLY A 223 11.86 -6.24 -4.36
C GLY A 223 11.79 -6.82 -2.93
N ILE A 224 12.70 -6.47 -2.01
CA ILE A 224 12.73 -7.07 -0.66
C ILE A 224 12.87 -6.05 0.47
N GLU A 225 13.63 -4.98 0.29
CA GLU A 225 13.88 -3.99 1.34
C GLU A 225 12.86 -2.88 1.24
N LEU A 226 11.90 -2.85 2.16
CA LEU A 226 10.87 -1.81 2.23
C LEU A 226 11.27 -0.77 3.29
N VAL A 227 11.36 0.49 2.87
CA VAL A 227 11.55 1.63 3.76
C VAL A 227 10.41 2.60 3.60
N VAL A 228 9.75 2.92 4.70
CA VAL A 228 8.66 3.90 4.76
C VAL A 228 9.14 5.12 5.54
N ALA A 229 8.82 6.31 5.05
CA ALA A 229 8.99 7.57 5.75
C ALA A 229 7.66 8.30 5.77
N SER A 230 7.27 8.88 6.91
CA SER A 230 6.07 9.69 6.96
C SER A 230 6.15 10.93 7.85
N VAL A 231 5.36 11.94 7.47
CA VAL A 231 4.95 13.08 8.29
C VAL A 231 3.42 13.22 8.20
N GLY A 232 2.79 13.63 9.30
CA GLY A 232 1.33 13.71 9.40
C GLY A 232 0.70 12.42 9.93
N ASP A 233 -0.57 12.23 9.59
CA ASP A 233 -1.47 11.18 10.09
C ASP A 233 -2.00 10.23 9.00
N SER A 234 -1.55 10.39 7.75
CA SER A 234 -1.66 9.31 6.75
C SER A 234 -0.83 8.09 7.16
N ARG A 235 -1.28 6.90 6.77
CA ARG A 235 -0.75 5.63 7.29
C ARG A 235 -0.25 4.68 6.21
N ALA A 236 0.79 3.93 6.56
CA ALA A 236 1.23 2.75 5.83
C ALA A 236 1.08 1.48 6.70
N ILE A 237 0.50 0.43 6.14
CA ILE A 237 0.32 -0.87 6.79
C ILE A 237 0.79 -2.00 5.88
N LEU A 238 1.47 -2.98 6.44
CA LEU A 238 1.81 -4.24 5.76
C LEU A 238 0.89 -5.35 6.25
N CYS A 239 0.28 -6.11 5.35
CA CYS A 239 -0.43 -7.33 5.72
C CYS A 239 0.54 -8.52 5.70
N ARG A 240 0.75 -9.13 6.87
CA ARG A 240 1.57 -10.35 7.04
C ARG A 240 0.70 -11.43 7.67
N LYS A 241 0.51 -12.56 6.98
CA LYS A 241 -0.35 -13.67 7.43
C LYS A 241 -1.77 -13.23 7.80
N GLY A 242 -2.37 -12.35 7.00
CA GLY A 242 -3.72 -11.81 7.23
C GLY A 242 -3.82 -10.79 8.38
N LYS A 243 -2.70 -10.39 9.00
CA LYS A 243 -2.68 -9.43 10.12
C LYS A 243 -1.98 -8.12 9.73
N PRO A 244 -2.49 -6.97 10.19
CA PRO A 244 -1.87 -5.68 9.95
C PRO A 244 -0.61 -5.50 10.80
N MET A 245 0.47 -5.11 10.15
CA MET A 245 1.68 -4.58 10.76
C MET A 245 1.78 -3.10 10.42
N LYS A 246 1.57 -2.23 11.41
CA LYS A 246 1.69 -0.77 11.24
C LYS A 246 3.13 -0.40 10.90
N LEU A 247 3.32 0.35 9.81
CA LEU A 247 4.64 0.83 9.39
C LEU A 247 4.89 2.27 9.83
N THR A 248 3.84 3.05 10.02
CA THR A 248 3.90 4.44 10.50
C THR A 248 3.15 4.59 11.83
N THR A 249 3.45 5.68 12.54
CA THR A 249 2.71 6.13 13.73
C THR A 249 2.29 7.56 13.50
N ASP A 250 1.00 7.85 13.63
CA ASP A 250 0.44 9.17 13.33
C ASP A 250 1.10 10.27 14.18
N HIS A 251 1.38 11.42 13.57
CA HIS A 251 1.98 12.57 14.24
C HIS A 251 0.89 13.52 14.74
N THR A 252 0.24 13.14 15.84
CA THR A 252 -0.86 13.92 16.42
C THR A 252 -0.41 14.76 17.61
N PRO A 253 -1.10 15.87 17.94
CA PRO A 253 -0.80 16.68 19.13
C PRO A 253 -1.01 15.95 20.47
N GLU A 254 -1.62 14.76 20.46
CA GLU A 254 -1.78 13.92 21.65
C GLU A 254 -0.49 13.16 22.01
N ARG A 255 0.37 12.87 21.03
CA ARG A 255 1.65 12.22 21.26
C ARG A 255 2.53 13.09 22.17
N LYS A 256 3.07 12.48 23.23
CA LYS A 256 3.77 13.19 24.31
C LYS A 256 5.02 13.91 23.82
N ASP A 257 5.85 13.21 23.05
CA ASP A 257 7.04 13.70 22.38
C ASP A 257 6.73 14.87 21.43
N GLU A 258 5.69 14.74 20.62
CA GLU A 258 5.25 15.78 19.69
C GLU A 258 4.76 17.03 20.44
N LYS A 259 3.92 16.83 21.47
CA LYS A 259 3.39 17.90 22.33
C LYS A 259 4.48 18.66 23.07
N GLU A 260 5.50 17.96 23.57
CA GLU A 260 6.66 18.57 24.22
C GLU A 260 7.45 19.44 23.24
N ARG A 261 7.67 18.97 22.00
CA ARG A 261 8.31 19.77 20.95
C ARG A 261 7.53 21.05 20.65
N ILE A 262 6.21 20.95 20.41
CA ILE A 262 5.36 22.11 20.11
C ILE A 262 5.48 23.17 21.22
N LYS A 263 5.34 22.75 22.48
CA LYS A 263 5.47 23.66 23.64
C LYS A 263 6.86 24.28 23.74
N LYS A 264 7.92 23.50 23.51
CA LYS A 264 9.31 23.97 23.56
C LYS A 264 9.59 25.02 22.47
N CYS A 265 8.96 24.89 21.32
CA CYS A 265 9.05 25.85 20.21
C CYS A 265 8.11 27.06 20.38
N GLY A 266 7.38 27.18 21.50
CA GLY A 266 6.48 28.31 21.78
C GLY A 266 5.09 28.17 21.15
N GLY A 267 4.78 27.05 20.49
CA GLY A 267 3.43 26.72 20.06
C GLY A 267 2.55 26.25 21.22
N PHE A 268 1.23 26.23 21.00
CA PHE A 268 0.25 25.72 21.96
C PHE A 268 -0.69 24.72 21.31
N ILE A 269 -1.42 23.95 22.13
CA ILE A 269 -2.45 23.03 21.65
C ILE A 269 -3.79 23.53 22.17
N ALA A 270 -4.68 23.87 21.24
CA ALA A 270 -6.07 24.19 21.54
C ALA A 270 -6.98 23.01 21.18
N TRP A 271 -8.15 22.96 21.80
CA TRP A 271 -9.14 21.91 21.55
C TRP A 271 -10.34 22.55 20.85
N ASN A 272 -10.80 21.95 19.76
CA ASN A 272 -12.02 22.41 19.09
C ASN A 272 -13.27 21.95 19.87
N SER A 273 -14.46 22.39 19.44
CA SER A 273 -15.74 22.04 20.08
C SER A 273 -16.05 20.54 20.06
N VAL A 274 -15.37 19.77 19.20
CA VAL A 274 -15.53 18.32 19.05
C VAL A 274 -14.50 17.55 19.91
N GLY A 275 -13.62 18.26 20.62
CA GLY A 275 -12.59 17.66 21.46
C GLY A 275 -11.40 17.11 20.66
N GLN A 276 -11.10 17.64 19.48
CA GLN A 276 -9.90 17.31 18.73
C GLN A 276 -8.80 18.35 18.99
N PRO A 277 -7.56 17.92 19.29
CA PRO A 277 -6.47 18.82 19.58
C PRO A 277 -5.83 19.37 18.30
N HIS A 278 -5.53 20.68 18.30
CA HIS A 278 -4.97 21.41 17.17
C HIS A 278 -3.79 22.28 17.60
N VAL A 279 -2.68 22.21 16.87
CA VAL A 279 -1.52 23.10 17.02
C VAL A 279 -1.93 24.53 16.67
N ASN A 280 -1.70 25.45 17.59
CA ASN A 280 -2.11 26.85 17.55
C ASN A 280 -3.59 27.06 17.18
N GLY A 281 -4.45 26.06 17.45
CA GLY A 281 -5.87 26.08 17.06
C GLY A 281 -6.13 25.93 15.55
N ARG A 282 -5.11 25.62 14.74
CA ARG A 282 -5.23 25.50 13.28
C ARG A 282 -5.05 24.08 12.75
N LEU A 283 -4.00 23.37 13.16
CA LEU A 283 -3.56 22.12 12.50
C LEU A 283 -3.74 20.90 13.40
N ALA A 284 -4.42 19.85 12.93
CA ALA A 284 -4.71 18.63 13.68
C ALA A 284 -3.52 17.64 13.78
N MET A 285 -2.40 17.97 13.14
CA MET A 285 -1.16 17.18 13.11
C MET A 285 0.06 18.02 13.51
N THR A 286 1.14 17.36 13.90
CA THR A 286 2.37 18.01 14.44
C THR A 286 3.56 17.96 13.49
N ARG A 287 3.42 17.29 12.34
CA ARG A 287 4.42 17.25 11.27
C ARG A 287 3.72 17.33 9.93
N SER A 288 4.30 18.09 9.00
CA SER A 288 3.78 18.28 7.64
C SER A 288 4.84 18.90 6.75
N LEU A 289 4.69 18.72 5.44
CA LEU A 289 5.38 19.51 4.43
C LEU A 289 4.55 20.78 4.16
N GLY A 290 5.18 21.94 4.07
CA GLY A 290 4.45 23.22 3.97
C GLY A 290 4.12 23.82 5.34
N ASP A 291 2.92 24.41 5.51
CA ASP A 291 2.50 25.08 6.76
C ASP A 291 3.57 26.06 7.31
N LEU A 292 4.01 26.98 6.44
CA LEU A 292 5.16 27.84 6.72
C LEU A 292 4.96 28.70 7.98
N ASP A 293 3.71 29.07 8.27
CA ASP A 293 3.30 29.82 9.45
C ASP A 293 3.52 29.05 10.76
N LEU A 294 3.45 27.71 10.73
CA LEU A 294 3.55 26.85 11.92
C LEU A 294 4.93 26.20 12.08
N LYS A 295 5.83 26.33 11.10
CA LYS A 295 7.20 25.79 11.15
C LYS A 295 8.00 26.29 12.36
N THR A 296 7.82 27.55 12.76
CA THR A 296 8.45 28.12 13.96
C THR A 296 7.81 27.64 15.27
N SER A 297 6.55 27.18 15.21
CA SER A 297 5.77 26.67 16.35
C SER A 297 6.01 25.18 16.62
N GLY A 298 6.95 24.56 15.90
CA GLY A 298 7.35 23.16 16.10
C GLY A 298 6.70 22.15 15.16
N VAL A 299 5.94 22.60 14.14
CA VAL A 299 5.47 21.71 13.06
C VAL A 299 6.61 21.46 12.09
N ILE A 300 7.21 20.27 12.13
CA ILE A 300 8.44 19.97 11.38
C ILE A 300 8.17 19.09 10.15
N ALA A 301 9.06 19.16 9.17
CA ALA A 301 9.05 18.32 7.96
C ALA A 301 9.90 17.04 8.10
N GLU A 302 10.52 16.80 9.25
CA GLU A 302 11.38 15.63 9.47
C GLU A 302 10.53 14.35 9.65
N PRO A 303 10.68 13.35 8.76
CA PRO A 303 9.86 12.14 8.82
C PRO A 303 10.35 11.15 9.85
N GLU A 304 9.42 10.37 10.41
CA GLU A 304 9.76 9.10 11.04
C GLU A 304 9.96 8.04 9.97
N THR A 305 11.04 7.26 10.06
CA THR A 305 11.35 6.22 9.09
C THR A 305 11.31 4.83 9.69
N LYS A 306 10.84 3.84 8.93
CA LYS A 306 10.83 2.43 9.32
C LYS A 306 11.31 1.57 8.17
N ARG A 307 12.29 0.73 8.46
CA ARG A 307 12.88 -0.24 7.53
C ARG A 307 12.48 -1.65 7.90
N ILE A 308 12.01 -2.42 6.93
CA ILE A 308 11.70 -3.85 7.08
C ILE A 308 12.15 -4.63 5.85
N ASN A 309 12.35 -5.93 6.01
CA ASN A 309 12.53 -6.84 4.88
C ASN A 309 11.22 -7.61 4.65
N LEU A 310 10.80 -7.69 3.39
CA LEU A 310 9.67 -8.48 2.97
C LEU A 310 9.96 -9.98 3.09
N HIS A 311 8.93 -10.71 3.43
CA HIS A 311 8.87 -12.16 3.45
C HIS A 311 7.79 -12.58 2.48
N HIS A 312 8.12 -12.70 1.19
CA HIS A 312 7.12 -12.92 0.16
C HIS A 312 6.26 -14.18 0.36
N ALA A 313 6.70 -15.18 1.12
CA ALA A 313 5.88 -16.35 1.49
C ALA A 313 4.72 -16.01 2.48
N ASP A 314 4.85 -14.90 3.20
CA ASP A 314 4.01 -14.48 4.32
C ASP A 314 3.35 -13.10 4.11
N ASP A 315 4.00 -12.21 3.36
CA ASP A 315 3.59 -10.83 3.10
C ASP A 315 2.69 -10.75 1.88
N SER A 316 1.48 -10.26 2.09
CA SER A 316 0.43 -10.25 1.07
C SER A 316 0.37 -8.93 0.32
N PHE A 317 0.46 -7.80 1.03
CA PHE A 317 0.37 -6.48 0.42
C PHE A 317 0.79 -5.36 1.37
N LEU A 318 1.14 -4.22 0.78
CA LEU A 318 1.27 -2.92 1.44
C LEU A 318 0.02 -2.08 1.11
N VAL A 319 -0.52 -1.37 2.10
CA VAL A 319 -1.57 -0.36 1.89
C VAL A 319 -1.11 0.99 2.41
N LEU A 320 -1.28 2.03 1.61
CA LEU A 320 -1.15 3.43 2.02
C LEU A 320 -2.55 4.06 2.07
N THR A 321 -2.85 4.85 3.10
CA THR A 321 -4.18 5.46 3.31
C THR A 321 -4.10 6.86 3.89
N THR A 322 -5.00 7.76 3.49
CA THR A 322 -5.22 9.08 4.12
C THR A 322 -6.14 8.99 5.34
N ASP A 323 -6.23 10.07 6.13
CA ASP A 323 -6.91 10.02 7.43
C ASP A 323 -8.44 9.79 7.31
N GLY A 324 -9.03 10.20 6.18
CA GLY A 324 -10.44 9.99 5.84
C GLY A 324 -10.87 8.52 5.84
N ILE A 325 -9.93 7.59 5.61
CA ILE A 325 -10.17 6.14 5.77
C ILE A 325 -9.92 5.73 7.22
N ASN A 326 -8.78 6.16 7.77
CA ASN A 326 -8.25 5.74 9.06
C ASN A 326 -9.13 6.09 10.26
N PHE A 327 -9.97 7.12 10.13
CA PHE A 327 -10.93 7.52 11.15
C PHE A 327 -12.09 6.53 11.30
N MET A 328 -12.57 5.96 10.18
CA MET A 328 -13.72 5.06 10.16
C MET A 328 -13.33 3.58 10.16
N VAL A 329 -12.30 3.23 9.40
CA VAL A 329 -11.87 1.85 9.15
C VAL A 329 -10.54 1.58 9.84
N ASN A 330 -10.52 0.60 10.73
CA ASN A 330 -9.29 0.25 11.45
C ASN A 330 -8.35 -0.62 10.59
N SER A 331 -7.08 -0.71 10.97
CA SER A 331 -6.07 -1.44 10.17
C SER A 331 -6.39 -2.93 9.95
N GLN A 332 -7.07 -3.59 10.89
CA GLN A 332 -7.48 -4.99 10.72
C GLN A 332 -8.61 -5.11 9.70
N GLU A 333 -9.62 -4.23 9.78
CA GLU A 333 -10.69 -4.16 8.79
C GLU A 333 -10.15 -3.88 7.38
N ILE A 334 -9.16 -2.97 7.23
CA ILE A 334 -8.49 -2.75 5.95
C ILE A 334 -7.86 -4.05 5.43
N CYS A 335 -7.11 -4.77 6.27
CA CYS A 335 -6.52 -6.05 5.87
C CYS A 335 -7.59 -7.07 5.48
N ASP A 336 -8.70 -7.12 6.19
CA ASP A 336 -9.79 -8.07 5.95
C ASP A 336 -10.50 -7.77 4.62
N PHE A 337 -10.79 -6.51 4.31
CA PHE A 337 -11.36 -6.10 3.02
C PHE A 337 -10.44 -6.45 1.86
N VAL A 338 -9.15 -6.07 1.95
CA VAL A 338 -8.18 -6.32 0.88
C VAL A 338 -7.98 -7.82 0.63
N ASN A 339 -7.97 -8.65 1.68
CA ASN A 339 -7.84 -10.11 1.53
C ASN A 339 -9.07 -10.79 0.88
N GLN A 340 -10.24 -10.16 0.93
CA GLN A 340 -11.48 -10.69 0.35
C GLN A 340 -11.62 -10.37 -1.14
N CYS A 341 -11.04 -9.25 -1.60
CA CYS A 341 -11.16 -8.79 -2.98
C CYS A 341 -10.40 -9.68 -3.97
N HIS A 342 -10.81 -9.59 -5.24
CA HIS A 342 -10.18 -10.35 -6.31
C HIS A 342 -8.81 -9.76 -6.67
N ASP A 343 -8.79 -8.46 -6.90
CA ASP A 343 -7.61 -7.72 -7.34
C ASP A 343 -7.35 -6.47 -6.46
N PRO A 344 -6.12 -5.93 -6.50
CA PRO A 344 -5.75 -4.77 -5.68
C PRO A 344 -6.56 -3.51 -5.98
N ASN A 345 -7.07 -3.36 -7.21
CA ASN A 345 -7.82 -2.17 -7.60
C ASN A 345 -9.24 -2.20 -7.01
N GLU A 346 -9.92 -3.35 -7.10
CA GLU A 346 -11.16 -3.64 -6.38
C GLU A 346 -10.96 -3.44 -4.88
N ALA A 347 -9.85 -3.94 -4.32
CA ALA A 347 -9.52 -3.76 -2.91
C ALA A 347 -9.40 -2.28 -2.51
N ALA A 348 -8.74 -1.46 -3.33
CA ALA A 348 -8.62 -0.03 -3.06
C ALA A 348 -10.00 0.66 -3.06
N HIS A 349 -10.84 0.36 -4.04
CA HIS A 349 -12.21 0.90 -4.13
C HIS A 349 -13.10 0.42 -2.98
N ALA A 350 -13.00 -0.85 -2.60
CA ALA A 350 -13.76 -1.43 -1.51
C ALA A 350 -13.42 -0.71 -0.18
N VAL A 351 -12.14 -0.48 0.09
CA VAL A 351 -11.72 0.21 1.32
C VAL A 351 -12.22 1.66 1.36
N THR A 352 -12.11 2.40 0.26
CA THR A 352 -12.59 3.80 0.21
C THR A 352 -14.12 3.88 0.29
N GLU A 353 -14.83 2.98 -0.39
CA GLU A 353 -16.30 2.94 -0.35
C GLU A 353 -16.82 2.55 1.03
N GLN A 354 -16.18 1.59 1.71
CA GLN A 354 -16.53 1.23 3.08
C GLN A 354 -16.36 2.41 4.05
N ALA A 355 -15.29 3.21 3.90
CA ALA A 355 -15.10 4.41 4.72
C ALA A 355 -16.25 5.43 4.51
N ILE A 356 -16.70 5.61 3.26
CA ILE A 356 -17.84 6.48 2.92
C ILE A 356 -19.15 5.92 3.50
N GLN A 357 -19.36 4.61 3.41
CA GLN A 357 -20.55 3.95 3.98
C GLN A 357 -20.59 4.06 5.51
N TYR A 358 -19.44 4.06 6.19
CA TYR A 358 -19.34 4.34 7.62
C TYR A 358 -19.51 5.83 7.98
N GLY A 359 -19.63 6.69 6.97
CA GLY A 359 -19.97 8.09 7.13
C GLY A 359 -18.76 9.02 7.17
N THR A 360 -17.61 8.63 6.61
CA THR A 360 -16.52 9.58 6.42
C THR A 360 -16.98 10.71 5.50
N GLU A 361 -16.65 11.93 5.88
CA GLU A 361 -16.99 13.13 5.09
C GLU A 361 -15.77 13.67 4.35
N ASP A 362 -14.58 13.15 4.66
CA ASP A 362 -13.31 13.64 4.15
C ASP A 362 -12.90 13.04 2.80
N ASN A 363 -11.85 13.61 2.21
CA ASN A 363 -11.11 12.96 1.13
C ASN A 363 -10.59 11.60 1.62
N SER A 364 -10.76 10.58 0.79
CA SER A 364 -10.47 9.20 1.17
C SER A 364 -9.68 8.53 0.06
N THR A 365 -8.39 8.32 0.29
CA THR A 365 -7.46 7.78 -0.70
C THR A 365 -6.76 6.53 -0.18
N ALA A 366 -6.75 5.47 -0.99
CA ALA A 366 -6.06 4.22 -0.72
C ALA A 366 -5.18 3.80 -1.91
N VAL A 367 -3.98 3.30 -1.62
CA VAL A 367 -3.09 2.64 -2.58
C VAL A 367 -2.75 1.25 -2.05
N VAL A 368 -3.03 0.20 -2.83
CA VAL A 368 -2.81 -1.20 -2.48
C VAL A 368 -1.75 -1.79 -3.41
N VAL A 369 -0.63 -2.20 -2.83
CA VAL A 369 0.50 -2.80 -3.56
C VAL A 369 0.55 -4.28 -3.24
N PRO A 370 0.30 -5.18 -4.21
CA PRO A 370 0.36 -6.61 -3.98
C PRO A 370 1.80 -7.08 -3.81
N PHE A 371 1.99 -8.05 -2.90
CA PHE A 371 3.23 -8.80 -2.74
C PHE A 371 2.97 -10.29 -2.96
N GLY A 372 4.03 -11.09 -2.84
CA GLY A 372 3.99 -12.48 -3.27
C GLY A 372 2.91 -13.34 -2.60
N ALA A 373 2.58 -13.14 -1.31
CA ALA A 373 1.52 -13.93 -0.66
C ALA A 373 0.11 -13.35 -0.85
N TRP A 374 -0.11 -12.55 -1.91
CA TRP A 374 -1.44 -12.01 -2.23
C TRP A 374 -2.46 -13.14 -2.42
N GLY A 375 -3.61 -13.03 -1.77
CA GLY A 375 -4.71 -13.99 -1.92
C GLY A 375 -4.57 -15.30 -1.13
N LYS A 376 -3.43 -15.54 -0.46
CA LYS A 376 -3.16 -16.73 0.37
C LYS A 376 -3.98 -16.77 1.67
N TYR A 377 -4.20 -15.61 2.29
CA TYR A 377 -4.86 -15.50 3.59
C TYR A 377 -6.27 -14.94 3.42
N LYS A 378 -7.20 -15.79 2.96
CA LYS A 378 -8.64 -15.45 2.99
C LYS A 378 -9.18 -15.75 4.39
N ASN A 379 -9.78 -14.76 5.05
CA ASN A 379 -10.53 -15.01 6.27
C ASN A 379 -11.82 -15.76 5.92
N SER A 380 -12.05 -16.91 6.55
CA SER A 380 -13.27 -17.70 6.43
C SER A 380 -14.43 -17.17 7.28
N GLU A 381 -14.16 -16.22 8.18
CA GLU A 381 -15.14 -15.71 9.16
C GLU A 381 -15.39 -14.21 8.95
N ILE A 382 -16.63 -13.91 8.57
CA ILE A 382 -17.17 -12.57 8.41
C ILE A 382 -17.53 -12.05 9.81
N ASN A 383 -16.69 -11.20 10.40
CA ASN A 383 -17.09 -10.39 11.54
C ASN A 383 -17.49 -8.99 11.04
N PHE A 384 -18.68 -8.87 10.44
CA PHE A 384 -19.32 -7.56 10.29
C PHE A 384 -19.61 -7.02 11.70
N SER A 385 -18.82 -6.05 12.16
CA SER A 385 -19.15 -5.28 13.37
C SER A 385 -20.28 -4.31 13.04
N PHE A 386 -21.51 -4.83 12.94
CA PHE A 386 -22.74 -4.04 12.80
C PHE A 386 -22.92 -3.03 13.97
N SER A 387 -22.18 -3.23 15.06
CA SER A 387 -22.26 -2.45 16.29
C SER A 387 -21.78 -0.99 16.16
N ARG A 388 -21.02 -0.64 15.11
CA ARG A 388 -20.53 0.74 14.94
C ARG A 388 -21.57 1.72 14.42
N SER A 389 -22.58 1.24 13.67
CA SER A 389 -23.65 2.10 13.15
C SER A 389 -24.55 2.67 14.26
N PHE A 390 -24.65 1.99 15.40
CA PHE A 390 -25.44 2.47 16.54
C PHE A 390 -24.68 3.42 17.48
N ALA A 391 -23.35 3.31 17.58
CA ALA A 391 -22.57 4.12 18.52
C ALA A 391 -22.41 5.59 18.10
N SER A 392 -22.55 5.92 16.80
CA SER A 392 -22.57 7.32 16.33
C SER A 392 -23.98 7.94 16.35
N SER A 393 -25.04 7.12 16.36
CA SER A 393 -26.43 7.59 16.43
C SER A 393 -26.88 8.03 17.83
N GLY A 394 -26.11 7.73 18.88
CA GLY A 394 -26.40 8.10 20.27
C GLY A 394 -26.02 9.54 20.67
N ARG A 395 -25.57 10.39 19.74
CA ARG A 395 -25.23 11.80 20.01
C ARG A 395 -26.32 12.81 19.63
N TRP A 396 -27.55 12.35 19.46
CA TRP A 396 -28.72 13.23 19.31
C TRP A 396 -29.79 12.84 20.34
N ALA A 397 -29.61 13.33 21.56
CA ALA A 397 -30.67 13.61 22.52
C ALA A 397 -30.19 14.73 23.44
#